data_AF-A0AAW1L872-F1
#
_entry.id   AF-A0AAW1L872-F1
#
_cell.length_a   1.000
_cell.length_b   1.000
_cell.length_c   1.000
_cell.angle_alpha   90.00
_cell.angle_beta   90.00
_cell.angle_gamma   90.00
#
_symmetry.space_group_name_H-M   'P 1'
#
loop_
_entity.id
_entity.type
_entity.pdbx_description
1 polymer ?
#
loop_
_entity_poly.entity_id
_entity_poly.type
_entity_poly.pdbx_seq_one_letter_code
_entity_poly.pdbx_strand_id
1 'polypeptide(L)'
;MKSVKDGGVIMKCKNKEDVEKIKKAAEKKMKKKYDIKIPEQKNPCIKVTDIEEDMTEEELKTSIFNQNSCMQHDNLDVRVLVIKKMRSKFMAILEVDPMYMFTKKNIARKKKN
;
A
#
# COMPACT_ATOMS: atom_id res chain seq x y z
N MET A 1 -13.05 10.99 -0.80
CA MET A 1 -12.32 12.27 -0.88
C MET A 1 -11.95 12.67 0.55
N LYS A 2 -10.66 12.71 0.92
CA LYS A 2 -10.27 13.08 2.30
C LYS A 2 -10.55 14.58 2.49
N SER A 3 -11.25 14.94 3.57
CA SER A 3 -11.49 16.34 3.93
C SER A 3 -10.16 17.02 4.24
N VAL A 4 -9.82 18.07 3.50
CA VAL A 4 -8.67 18.92 3.85
C VAL A 4 -9.09 19.75 5.05
N LYS A 5 -8.43 19.55 6.18
CA LYS A 5 -8.58 20.43 7.34
C LYS A 5 -7.73 21.69 7.10
N ASP A 6 -8.14 22.81 7.69
CA ASP A 6 -7.36 24.06 7.74
C ASP A 6 -7.12 24.75 6.38
N GLY A 7 -8.16 24.90 5.56
CA GLY A 7 -8.14 25.78 4.38
C GLY A 7 -7.24 25.32 3.21
N GLY A 8 -6.76 24.07 3.22
CA GLY A 8 -5.93 23.55 2.14
C GLY A 8 -6.73 23.20 0.88
N VAL A 9 -6.04 23.24 -0.26
CA VAL A 9 -6.61 22.94 -1.59
C VAL A 9 -6.01 21.65 -2.12
N ILE A 10 -6.86 20.71 -2.56
CA ILE A 10 -6.43 19.54 -3.33
C ILE A 10 -6.73 19.78 -4.80
N MET A 11 -5.73 19.55 -5.64
CA MET A 11 -5.90 19.59 -7.10
C MET A 11 -5.58 18.23 -7.71
N LYS A 12 -6.49 17.76 -8.57
CA LYS A 12 -6.31 16.52 -9.33
C LYS A 12 -5.72 16.85 -10.69
N CYS A 13 -4.60 16.22 -11.02
CA CYS A 13 -3.92 16.36 -12.31
C CYS A 13 -4.13 15.09 -13.14
N LYS A 14 -4.02 15.20 -14.48
CA LYS A 14 -4.26 14.07 -15.39
C LYS A 14 -3.09 13.09 -15.43
N ASN A 15 -1.86 13.59 -15.36
CA ASN A 15 -0.63 12.78 -15.45
C ASN A 15 0.45 13.31 -14.48
N LYS A 16 1.55 12.56 -14.35
CA LYS A 16 2.67 12.92 -13.47
C LYS A 16 3.41 14.19 -13.91
N GLU A 17 3.53 14.43 -15.21
CA GLU A 17 4.21 15.62 -15.74
C GLU A 17 3.50 16.92 -15.35
N ASP A 18 2.17 16.92 -15.43
CA ASP A 18 1.34 18.06 -15.05
C ASP A 18 1.46 18.36 -13.56
N VAL A 19 1.53 17.31 -12.73
CA VAL A 19 1.77 17.45 -11.28
C VAL A 19 3.09 18.19 -11.02
N GLU A 20 4.17 17.81 -11.71
CA GLU A 20 5.46 18.45 -11.50
C GLU A 20 5.50 19.89 -12.00
N LYS A 21 4.93 20.17 -13.18
CA LYS A 21 4.84 21.53 -13.75
C LYS A 21 4.08 22.45 -12.80
N ILE A 22 2.93 21.98 -12.31
CA ILE A 22 2.09 22.70 -11.35
C ILE A 22 2.81 22.91 -10.03
N LYS A 23 3.47 21.87 -9.49
CA LYS A 23 4.24 21.99 -8.25
C LYS A 23 5.29 23.09 -8.38
N LYS A 24 6.10 23.08 -9.45
CA LYS A 24 7.12 24.09 -9.70
C LYS A 24 6.52 25.50 -9.80
N ALA A 25 5.41 25.65 -10.52
CA ALA A 25 4.73 26.95 -10.66
C ALA A 25 4.15 27.46 -9.32
N ALA A 26 3.55 26.56 -8.53
CA ALA A 26 3.01 26.88 -7.23
C ALA A 26 4.13 27.23 -6.24
N GLU A 27 5.22 26.45 -6.20
CA GLU A 27 6.35 26.71 -5.31
C GLU A 27 6.99 28.07 -5.62
N LYS A 28 7.12 28.42 -6.90
CA LYS A 28 7.67 29.74 -7.31
C LYS A 28 6.82 30.91 -6.81
N LYS A 29 5.49 30.76 -6.77
CA LYS A 29 4.57 31.87 -6.43
C LYS A 29 4.12 31.89 -4.97
N MET A 30 4.00 30.73 -4.33
CA MET A 30 3.21 30.58 -3.09
C MET A 30 3.96 29.91 -1.93
N LYS A 31 5.18 29.41 -2.14
CA LYS A 31 5.99 28.70 -1.12
C LYS A 31 6.21 29.46 0.19
N LYS A 32 6.12 30.81 0.18
CA LYS A 32 6.27 31.64 1.39
C LYS A 32 5.04 31.60 2.32
N LYS A 33 3.86 31.29 1.79
CA LYS A 33 2.58 31.33 2.53
C LYS A 33 1.91 29.96 2.66
N TYR A 34 2.22 29.04 1.75
CA TYR A 34 1.58 27.73 1.70
C TYR A 34 2.62 26.62 1.58
N ASP A 35 2.37 25.53 2.29
CA ASP A 35 3.09 24.27 2.13
C ASP A 35 2.55 23.54 0.90
N ILE A 36 3.44 23.23 -0.05
CA ILE A 36 3.08 22.62 -1.33
C ILE A 36 3.72 21.24 -1.38
N LYS A 37 2.87 20.22 -1.35
CA LYS A 37 3.29 18.82 -1.33
C LYS A 37 2.52 18.01 -2.38
N ILE A 38 3.21 17.08 -3.00
CA ILE A 38 2.56 16.01 -3.75
C ILE A 38 2.19 14.96 -2.71
N PRO A 39 0.89 14.64 -2.55
CA PRO A 39 0.49 13.61 -1.61
C PRO A 39 1.02 12.26 -2.08
N GLU A 40 1.80 11.59 -1.24
CA GLU A 40 2.24 10.22 -1.47
C GLU A 40 1.19 9.25 -0.96
N GLN A 41 0.77 8.32 -1.81
CA GLN A 41 -0.02 7.17 -1.40
C GLN A 41 0.95 6.11 -0.88
N LYS A 42 0.92 5.87 0.43
CA LYS A 42 1.64 4.74 1.03
C LYS A 42 0.78 3.51 0.93
N ASN A 43 1.28 2.50 0.23
CA ASN A 43 0.68 1.18 0.21
C ASN A 43 0.99 0.47 1.53
N PRO A 44 0.02 -0.26 2.11
CA PRO A 44 0.28 -1.04 3.32
C PRO A 44 1.24 -2.20 3.02
N CYS A 45 2.15 -2.45 3.97
CA CYS A 45 3.09 -3.55 3.89
C CYS A 45 2.79 -4.62 4.96
N ILE A 46 2.81 -5.88 4.55
CA ILE A 46 2.70 -7.06 5.42
C ILE A 46 4.08 -7.71 5.51
N LYS A 47 4.48 -8.05 6.73
CA LYS A 47 5.68 -8.85 6.98
C LYS A 47 5.27 -10.29 7.25
N VAL A 48 5.71 -11.21 6.40
CA VAL A 48 5.54 -12.65 6.59
C VAL A 48 6.83 -13.20 7.17
N THR A 49 6.75 -13.90 8.29
CA THR A 49 7.89 -14.52 8.96
C THR A 49 7.75 -16.04 8.95
N ASP A 50 8.83 -16.70 9.37
CA ASP A 50 8.84 -18.15 9.60
C ASP A 50 8.60 -19.00 8.35
N ILE A 51 8.98 -18.49 7.18
CA ILE A 51 8.95 -19.24 5.94
C ILE A 51 10.06 -20.31 5.98
N GLU A 52 9.71 -21.59 5.83
CA GLU A 52 10.69 -22.68 5.97
C GLU A 52 11.58 -22.83 4.74
N GLU A 53 11.00 -22.69 3.56
CA GLU A 53 11.64 -22.95 2.28
C GLU A 53 12.13 -21.67 1.62
N ASP A 54 13.19 -21.78 0.82
CA ASP A 54 13.62 -20.70 -0.06
C ASP A 54 12.64 -20.65 -1.24
N MET A 55 11.75 -19.66 -1.24
CA MET A 55 10.75 -19.47 -2.27
C MET A 55 11.10 -18.27 -3.14
N THR A 56 10.86 -18.39 -4.43
CA THR A 56 10.82 -17.26 -5.35
C THR A 56 9.63 -16.35 -5.06
N GLU A 57 9.63 -15.14 -5.62
CA GLU A 57 8.50 -14.20 -5.51
C GLU A 57 7.19 -14.83 -6.02
N GLU A 58 7.24 -15.56 -7.13
CA GLU A 58 6.07 -16.15 -7.78
C GLU A 58 5.50 -17.32 -6.97
N GLU A 59 6.37 -18.18 -6.45
CA GLU A 59 5.99 -19.29 -5.57
C GLU A 59 5.37 -18.78 -4.27
N LEU A 60 5.99 -17.77 -3.65
CA LEU A 60 5.48 -17.18 -2.42
C LEU A 60 4.11 -16.53 -2.64
N LYS A 61 3.94 -15.77 -3.72
CA LYS A 61 2.63 -15.21 -4.08
C LYS A 61 1.59 -16.32 -4.24
N THR A 62 1.89 -17.32 -5.06
CA THR A 62 0.98 -18.43 -5.33
C THR A 62 0.59 -19.15 -4.05
N SER A 63 1.56 -19.42 -3.17
CA SER A 63 1.32 -20.04 -1.86
C SER A 63 0.39 -19.20 -0.98
N ILE A 64 0.61 -17.89 -0.90
CA ILE A 64 -0.25 -16.98 -0.12
C ILE A 64 -1.67 -16.92 -0.69
N PHE A 65 -1.81 -16.81 -2.01
CA PHE A 65 -3.13 -16.79 -2.67
C PHE A 65 -3.89 -18.12 -2.48
N ASN A 66 -3.20 -19.25 -2.51
CA ASN A 66 -3.80 -20.56 -2.31
C ASN A 66 -4.25 -20.78 -0.86
N GLN A 67 -3.50 -20.26 0.11
CA GLN A 67 -3.83 -20.36 1.53
C GLN A 67 -4.95 -19.39 1.96
N ASN A 68 -5.16 -18.31 1.21
CA ASN A 68 -6.10 -17.25 1.56
C ASN A 68 -7.18 -17.10 0.48
N SER A 69 -8.25 -17.88 0.58
CA SER A 69 -9.40 -17.81 -0.35
C SER A 69 -10.03 -16.42 -0.45
N CYS A 70 -9.90 -15.60 0.60
CA CYS A 70 -10.34 -14.21 0.58
C CYS A 70 -9.59 -13.32 -0.43
N MET A 71 -8.42 -13.75 -0.90
CA MET A 71 -7.62 -13.03 -1.90
C MET A 71 -7.93 -13.45 -3.34
N GLN A 72 -8.71 -14.52 -3.54
CA GLN A 72 -9.01 -15.08 -4.88
C GLN A 72 -10.16 -14.36 -5.60
N HIS A 73 -10.98 -13.61 -4.87
CA HIS A 73 -12.21 -13.00 -5.39
C HIS A 73 -12.06 -11.54 -5.81
N ASP A 74 -10.99 -10.88 -5.35
CA ASP A 74 -10.72 -9.48 -5.64
C ASP A 74 -9.46 -9.42 -6.50
N ASN A 75 -9.37 -8.48 -7.45
CA ASN A 75 -8.16 -8.18 -8.24
C ASN A 75 -7.06 -7.59 -7.35
N LEU A 76 -6.69 -8.31 -6.30
CA LEU A 76 -5.74 -7.93 -5.28
C LEU A 76 -4.34 -7.97 -5.89
N ASP A 77 -3.75 -6.80 -6.09
CA ASP A 77 -2.35 -6.70 -6.49
C ASP A 77 -1.47 -6.80 -5.24
N VAL A 78 -0.72 -7.91 -5.16
CA VAL A 78 0.27 -8.17 -4.11
C VAL A 78 1.64 -8.21 -4.77
N ARG A 79 2.54 -7.37 -4.28
CA ARG A 79 3.93 -7.31 -4.74
C ARG A 79 4.88 -7.78 -3.65
N VAL A 80 5.79 -8.69 -3.97
CA VAL A 80 6.85 -9.06 -3.02
C VAL A 80 7.96 -8.02 -3.16
N LEU A 81 8.26 -7.31 -2.08
CA LEU A 81 9.32 -6.30 -2.07
C LEU A 81 10.68 -6.91 -1.72
N VAL A 82 10.68 -7.86 -0.78
CA VAL A 82 11.89 -8.44 -0.22
C VAL A 82 11.60 -9.88 0.16
N ILE A 83 12.53 -10.78 -0.18
CA ILE A 83 12.68 -12.10 0.43
C ILE A 83 14.07 -12.15 1.03
N LYS A 84 14.17 -12.50 2.31
CA LYS A 84 15.43 -12.49 3.04
C LYS A 84 15.55 -13.74 3.90
N LYS A 85 16.67 -14.45 3.73
CA LYS A 85 17.08 -15.51 4.64
C LYS A 85 17.47 -14.92 6.00
N MET A 86 16.84 -15.44 7.04
CA MET A 86 17.19 -15.23 8.44
C MET A 86 18.05 -16.41 8.92
N ARG A 87 18.22 -16.59 10.24
CA ARG A 87 19.13 -17.61 10.79
C ARG A 87 18.84 -19.03 10.27
N SER A 88 17.58 -19.46 10.33
CA SER A 88 17.15 -20.80 9.93
C SER A 88 15.90 -20.83 9.05
N LYS A 89 15.29 -19.67 8.80
CA LYS A 89 14.03 -19.49 8.08
C LYS A 89 14.11 -18.25 7.20
N PHE A 90 13.11 -18.01 6.38
CA PHE A 90 12.99 -16.85 5.51
C PHE A 90 11.91 -15.88 6.02
N MET A 91 12.06 -14.64 5.60
CA MET A 91 11.11 -13.55 5.83
C MET A 91 10.80 -12.92 4.48
N ALA A 92 9.54 -12.52 4.28
CA ALA A 92 9.15 -11.70 3.16
C ALA A 92 8.44 -10.41 3.60
N ILE A 93 8.62 -9.36 2.81
CA ILE A 93 7.84 -8.12 2.90
C ILE A 93 6.99 -8.00 1.66
N LEU A 94 5.69 -7.87 1.85
CA LEU A 94 4.69 -7.79 0.79
C LEU A 94 4.06 -6.39 0.83
N GLU A 95 3.98 -5.74 -0.33
CA GLU A 95 3.20 -4.53 -0.52
C GLU A 95 1.84 -4.90 -1.13
N VAL A 96 0.77 -4.34 -0.57
CA VAL A 96 -0.60 -4.63 -1.00
C VAL A 96 -1.27 -3.32 -1.39
N ASP A 97 -2.09 -3.33 -2.44
CA ASP A 97 -2.86 -2.13 -2.81
C ASP A 97 -3.79 -1.71 -1.64
N PRO A 98 -3.73 -0.44 -1.19
CA PRO A 98 -4.51 0.07 -0.08
C PRO A 98 -6.01 -0.05 -0.28
N MET A 99 -6.54 -0.14 -1.51
CA MET A 99 -7.98 -0.28 -1.72
C MET A 99 -8.57 -1.53 -1.04
N TYR A 100 -7.76 -2.58 -0.87
CA TYR A 100 -8.24 -3.90 -0.43
C TYR A 100 -8.04 -4.18 1.06
N MET A 101 -7.23 -3.39 1.78
CA MET A 101 -7.05 -3.57 3.23
C MET A 101 -8.19 -2.95 4.07
N PHE A 102 -8.93 -1.99 3.51
CA PHE A 102 -9.97 -1.26 4.24
C PHE A 102 -11.38 -1.87 4.11
N THR A 103 -11.57 -2.91 3.30
CA THR A 103 -12.90 -3.44 2.97
C THR A 103 -13.46 -4.47 3.95
N LYS A 104 -12.68 -5.06 4.88
CA LYS A 104 -13.22 -6.02 5.86
C LYS A 104 -12.66 -5.87 7.28
N LYS A 105 -13.08 -4.81 7.98
CA LYS A 105 -13.14 -4.80 9.46
C LYS A 105 -14.58 -5.00 9.94
N ASN A 106 -15.15 -6.17 9.65
CA ASN A 106 -16.29 -6.72 10.38
C ASN A 106 -15.99 -8.20 10.65
N ILE A 107 -14.88 -8.47 11.35
CA ILE A 107 -14.69 -9.77 11.98
C ILE A 107 -15.60 -9.76 13.22
N ALA A 108 -16.83 -10.23 13.03
CA ALA A 108 -17.74 -10.50 14.11
C ALA A 108 -17.06 -11.48 15.08
N ARG A 109 -16.75 -11.03 16.30
CA ARG A 109 -16.40 -11.91 17.41
C ARG A 109 -17.61 -12.81 17.66
N LYS A 110 -17.62 -14.02 17.10
CA LYS A 110 -18.51 -15.08 17.60
C LYS A 110 -18.10 -15.35 19.05
N LYS A 111 -18.93 -14.90 20.00
CA LYS A 111 -18.88 -15.39 21.37
C LYS A 111 -19.09 -16.91 21.31
N LYS A 112 -18.14 -17.66 21.85
CA LYS A 112 -18.36 -19.07 22.17
C LYS A 112 -19.37 -19.11 23.31
N ASN A 113 -20.50 -19.77 23.08
CA ASN A 113 -21.32 -20.37 24.12
C ASN A 113 -20.97 -21.85 24.18
#